data_AF-A0AAU5ZD41-F1
#
_entry.id   AF-A0AAU5ZD41-F1
#
_cell.length_a   1.000
_cell.length_b   1.000
_cell.length_c   1.000
_cell.angle_alpha   90.00
_cell.angle_beta   90.00
_cell.angle_gamma   90.00
#
_symmetry.space_group_name_H-M   'P 1'
#
loop_
_entity.id
_entity.type
_entity.pdbx_description
1 polymer ?
#
loop_
_entity_poly.entity_id
_entity_poly.type
_entity_poly.pdbx_seq_one_letter_code
_entity_poly.pdbx_strand_id
1 'polypeptide(L)' 'MNTTTDSTVNSMIVTMLAEGSPVWYVAGMVNMRSHDVYVIGLAAGYPDQAKLRRAVWAAQNRTRVPQAA' A
#
# COMPACT_ATOMS: atom_id res chain seq x y z
N MET A 1 -15.42 -13.94 0.00
CA MET A 1 -14.57 -12.73 0.10
C MET A 1 -13.13 -13.19 0.26
N ASN A 2 -12.32 -13.10 -0.80
CA ASN A 2 -10.90 -13.45 -0.77
C ASN A 2 -10.10 -12.29 -0.15
N THR A 3 -10.12 -12.19 1.17
CA THR A 3 -9.42 -11.15 1.97
C THR A 3 -7.90 -11.10 1.71
N THR A 4 -7.31 -12.19 1.23
CA THR A 4 -5.90 -12.29 0.85
C THR A 4 -5.56 -11.49 -0.41
N THR A 5 -6.47 -11.44 -1.39
CA THR A 5 -6.26 -10.68 -2.64
C THR A 5 -6.32 -9.18 -2.35
N ASP A 6 -7.30 -8.76 -1.54
CA ASP A 6 -7.47 -7.37 -1.10
C ASP A 6 -6.23 -6.85 -0.35
N SER A 7 -5.68 -7.65 0.55
CA SER A 7 -4.49 -7.26 1.34
C SER A 7 -3.24 -7.09 0.48
N THR A 8 -3.05 -7.96 -0.53
CA THR A 8 -1.91 -7.88 -1.46
C THR A 8 -2.01 -6.65 -2.34
N VAL A 9 -3.19 -6.38 -2.89
CA VAL A 9 -3.45 -5.19 -3.74
C VAL A 9 -3.25 -3.91 -2.92
N ASN A 10 -3.75 -3.86 -1.68
CA ASN A 10 -3.56 -2.70 -0.81
C ASN A 10 -2.08 -2.43 -0.50
N SER A 11 -1.30 -3.49 -0.21
CA SER A 11 0.15 -3.35 0.01
C SER A 11 0.86 -2.84 -1.25
N MET A 12 0.46 -3.31 -2.42
CA MET A 12 1.01 -2.88 -3.71
C MET A 12 0.71 -1.40 -3.98
N ILE A 13 -0.54 -0.97 -3.73
CA ILE A 13 -0.96 0.44 -3.81
C ILE A 13 -0.09 1.31 -2.90
N VAL A 14 -0.01 0.97 -1.61
CA VAL A 14 0.74 1.76 -0.62
C VAL A 14 2.23 1.84 -0.97
N THR A 15 2.80 0.76 -1.52
CA THR A 15 4.20 0.72 -1.95
C THR A 15 4.44 1.65 -3.13
N MET A 16 3.63 1.59 -4.19
CA MET A 16 3.76 2.47 -5.35
C MET A 16 3.57 3.95 -4.98
N LEU A 17 2.62 4.26 -4.09
CA LEU A 17 2.44 5.62 -3.57
C LEU A 17 3.66 6.09 -2.76
N ALA A 18 4.29 5.21 -1.98
CA ALA A 18 5.51 5.51 -1.23
C ALA A 18 6.75 5.73 -2.12
N GLU A 19 6.78 5.06 -3.28
CA GLU A 19 7.76 5.23 -4.35
C GLU A 19 7.56 6.53 -5.14
N GLY A 20 6.40 7.18 -4.97
CA GLY A 20 6.08 8.47 -5.59
C GLY A 20 5.22 8.38 -6.84
N SER A 21 4.65 7.21 -7.15
CA SER A 21 3.68 7.08 -8.22
C SER A 21 2.42 7.90 -7.91
N PRO A 22 1.86 8.64 -8.88
CA PRO A 22 0.63 9.38 -8.66
C PRO A 22 -0.58 8.44 -8.61
N VAL A 23 -1.62 8.83 -7.86
CA VAL A 23 -2.83 8.02 -7.63
C VAL A 23 -3.48 7.55 -8.94
N TRP A 24 -3.55 8.40 -9.96
CA TRP A 24 -4.15 8.04 -11.26
C TRP A 24 -3.39 6.91 -11.98
N TYR A 25 -2.07 6.86 -11.82
CA TYR A 25 -1.23 5.83 -12.44
C TYR A 25 -1.43 4.49 -11.72
N VAL A 26 -1.38 4.51 -10.39
CA VAL A 26 -1.60 3.33 -9.56
C VAL A 26 -3.01 2.77 -9.79
N ALA A 27 -4.02 3.63 -9.87
CA ALA A 27 -5.40 3.25 -10.17
C ALA A 27 -5.54 2.50 -11.50
N GLY A 28 -4.85 2.96 -12.56
CA GLY A 28 -4.79 2.25 -13.84
C GLY A 28 -4.08 0.90 -13.73
N MET A 29 -3.04 0.80 -12.90
CA MET A 29 -2.23 -0.41 -12.74
C MET A 29 -2.96 -1.50 -11.95
N VAL A 30 -3.74 -1.14 -10.93
CA VAL A 30 -4.53 -2.10 -10.12
C VAL A 30 -5.98 -2.26 -10.57
N ASN A 31 -6.38 -1.59 -11.65
CA ASN A 31 -7.76 -1.57 -12.16
C ASN A 31 -8.80 -1.16 -11.09
N MET A 32 -8.50 -0.11 -10.33
CA MET A 32 -9.39 0.47 -9.31
C MET A 32 -9.69 1.93 -9.61
N ARG A 33 -10.72 2.51 -8.98
CA ARG A 33 -10.97 3.96 -9.12
C ARG A 33 -9.89 4.72 -8.35
N SER A 34 -9.49 5.87 -8.86
CA SER A 34 -8.55 6.77 -8.19
C SER A 34 -8.99 7.16 -6.77
N HIS A 35 -10.30 7.23 -6.52
CA HIS A 35 -10.85 7.48 -5.19
C HIS A 35 -10.49 6.36 -4.20
N ASP A 36 -10.62 5.10 -4.61
CA ASP A 36 -10.35 3.96 -3.72
C ASP A 36 -8.86 3.86 -3.40
N VAL A 37 -8.00 4.06 -4.41
CA VAL A 37 -6.55 4.15 -4.25
C VAL A 37 -6.17 5.30 -3.31
N TYR A 38 -6.82 6.46 -3.43
CA TYR A 38 -6.61 7.58 -2.52
C TYR A 38 -7.03 7.22 -1.09
N VAL A 39 -8.17 6.58 -0.87
CA VAL A 39 -8.65 6.17 0.46
C VAL A 39 -7.70 5.15 1.10
N ILE A 40 -7.22 4.17 0.33
CA ILE A 40 -6.23 3.18 0.78
C ILE A 40 -4.92 3.87 1.15
N GLY A 41 -4.42 4.77 0.28
CA GLY A 41 -3.24 5.57 0.55
C GLY A 41 -3.41 6.45 1.79
N LEU A 42 -4.56 7.08 1.96
CA LEU A 42 -4.88 7.98 3.08
C LEU A 42 -4.81 7.23 4.41
N ALA A 43 -5.34 6.01 4.47
CA ALA A 43 -5.23 5.14 5.65
C ALA A 43 -3.77 4.80 6.03
N ALA A 44 -2.88 4.77 5.03
CA ALA A 44 -1.44 4.55 5.22
C ALA A 44 -0.63 5.85 5.41
N GLY A 45 -1.26 7.04 5.33
CA GLY A 45 -0.63 8.34 5.55
C GLY A 45 -0.38 9.19 4.30
N TYR A 46 -0.88 8.81 3.13
CA TYR A 46 -0.89 9.67 1.93
C TYR A 46 -1.60 11.02 2.22
N PRO A 47 -1.14 12.16 1.69
CA PRO A 47 -0.04 12.36 0.73
C PRO A 47 1.36 12.48 1.36
N ASP A 48 1.54 12.23 2.65
CA ASP A 48 2.85 12.31 3.31
C ASP A 48 3.71 11.09 2.95
N GLN A 49 4.68 11.29 2.07
CA GLN A 49 5.59 10.22 1.62
C GLN A 49 6.43 9.64 2.76
N ALA A 50 6.80 10.42 3.78
CA ALA A 50 7.58 9.89 4.89
C ALA A 50 6.74 8.91 5.72
N LYS A 51 5.45 9.21 5.93
CA LYS A 51 4.52 8.29 6.59
C LYS A 51 4.30 7.02 5.77
N LEU A 52 4.12 7.15 4.45
CA LEU A 52 3.96 6.00 3.56
C LEU A 52 5.18 5.08 3.57
N ARG A 53 6.39 5.64 3.46
CA ARG A 53 7.64 4.85 3.53
C ARG A 53 7.79 4.13 4.87
N ARG A 54 7.40 4.78 5.97
CA ARG A 54 7.36 4.13 7.29
C ARG A 54 6.33 3.01 7.36
N ALA A 55 5.15 3.20 6.77
CA ALA A 55 4.12 2.15 6.71
C ALA A 55 4.61 0.93 5.90
N VAL A 56 5.24 1.16 4.75
CA VAL A 56 5.85 0.10 3.93
C VAL A 56 6.97 -0.62 4.68
N TRP A 57 7.87 0.14 5.31
CA TRP A 57 8.96 -0.45 6.11
C TRP A 57 8.43 -1.28 7.27
N ALA A 58 7.41 -0.81 7.99
CA ALA A 58 6.78 -1.56 9.08
C ALA A 58 6.12 -2.84 8.57
N ALA A 59 5.46 -2.80 7.40
CA ALA A 59 4.86 -3.97 6.77
C ALA A 59 5.93 -5.00 6.37
N GLN A 60 7.04 -4.57 5.76
CA GLN A 60 8.17 -5.44 5.38
C GLN A 60 8.90 -6.02 6.59
N ASN A 61 9.03 -5.25 7.67
CA ASN A 61 9.70 -5.74 8.88
C ASN A 61 8.83 -6.71 9.68
N ARG A 62 7.50 -6.57 9.63
CA ARG A 62 6.58 -7.53 10.25
C ARG A 62 6.65 -8.91 9.59
N THR A 63 6.86 -8.98 8.27
CA THR A 63 7.08 -10.23 7.55
C THR A 63 8.48 -10.81 7.71
N ARG A 64 9.44 -10.03 8.23
CA ARG A 64 10.83 -10.48 8.49
C ARG A 64 11.06 -11.02 9.89
N VAL A 65 10.10 -10.92 10.81
CA VAL A 65 10.24 -11.60 12.11
C VAL A 65 10.20 -13.10 11.82
N PRO A 66 11.28 -13.86 12.07
CA PRO A 66 11.24 -15.30 11.88
C PRO A 66 10.13 -15.83 12.78
N GLN A 67 9.15 -16.51 12.17
CA GLN A 67 8.28 -17.42 12.88
C GLN A 67 9.22 -18.47 13.50
N ALA A 68 9.70 -18.22 14.71
CA ALA A 68 10.48 -19.17 15.48
C ALA A 68 9.57 -20.37 15.74
N ALA A 69 9.84 -21.46 15.04
CA ALA A 69 9.29 -22.78 15.27
C ALA A 69 10.13 -23.50 16.33
#